data_AF-A0A2K9NQZ3-F1
#
_entry.id   AF-A0A2K9NQZ3-F1
#
_cell.length_a   1.000
_cell.length_b   1.000
_cell.length_c   1.000
_cell.angle_alpha   90.00
_cell.angle_beta   90.00
_cell.angle_gamma   90.00
#
_symmetry.space_group_name_H-M   'P 1'
#
loop_
_entity.id
_entity.type
_entity.pdbx_description
1 polymer ?
#
loop_
_entity_poly.entity_id
_entity_poly.type
_entity_poly.pdbx_seq_one_letter_code
_entity_poly.pdbx_strand_id
1 'polypeptide(L)'
;MKLHLFLLAALFVFPLAGKADGSPEEKVEIPVLGKPANPADDDDLSYRKSHYQIDSRYKAGEYLIYQCEFQYYTCVDKDGWESCQEKRSVDKEKKRSPYSCAPLKKFPSKKKCLEENYQVVESNAKKRFCYPK
;
A
#
# COMPACT_ATOMS: atom_id res chain seq x y z
N MET A 1 -40.64 -56.13 -5.89
CA MET A 1 -40.46 -56.58 -4.49
C MET A 1 -39.57 -55.57 -3.76
N LYS A 2 -40.06 -55.03 -2.62
CA LYS A 2 -39.39 -54.42 -1.44
C LYS A 2 -38.25 -53.40 -1.68
N LEU A 3 -38.40 -52.09 -1.39
CA LEU A 3 -38.66 -51.36 -0.11
C LEU A 3 -37.39 -51.17 0.77
N HIS A 4 -37.28 -49.96 1.35
CA HIS A 4 -36.33 -49.39 2.35
C HIS A 4 -35.15 -48.62 1.74
N LEU A 5 -35.04 -47.28 1.78
CA LEU A 5 -35.33 -46.24 2.79
C LEU A 5 -34.60 -46.42 4.14
N PHE A 6 -33.40 -45.84 4.23
CA PHE A 6 -32.70 -45.32 5.43
C PHE A 6 -31.69 -44.28 4.88
N LEU A 7 -31.77 -42.96 5.03
CA LEU A 7 -32.03 -42.08 6.19
C LEU A 7 -30.97 -42.23 7.29
N LEU A 8 -29.83 -41.55 7.11
CA LEU A 8 -28.97 -41.11 8.20
C LEU A 8 -28.41 -39.72 7.88
N ALA A 9 -29.19 -38.70 8.27
CA ALA A 9 -28.69 -37.36 8.50
C ALA A 9 -27.83 -37.40 9.78
N ALA A 10 -26.50 -37.34 9.63
CA ALA A 10 -25.61 -37.14 10.77
C ALA A 10 -25.59 -35.64 11.12
N LEU A 11 -26.49 -35.25 12.02
CA LEU A 11 -26.45 -33.97 12.71
C LEU A 11 -25.25 -33.97 13.66
N PHE A 12 -24.11 -33.45 13.22
CA PHE A 12 -23.05 -33.03 14.13
C PHE A 12 -23.42 -31.68 14.74
N VAL A 13 -24.10 -31.74 15.88
CA VAL A 13 -24.28 -30.60 16.78
C VAL A 13 -23.00 -30.47 17.60
N PHE A 14 -22.12 -29.55 17.22
CA PHE A 14 -21.03 -29.09 18.07
C PHE A 14 -21.53 -27.94 18.96
N PRO A 15 -21.51 -28.08 20.31
CA PRO A 15 -21.70 -26.94 21.18
C PRO A 15 -20.37 -26.17 21.28
N LEU A 16 -20.23 -25.11 20.49
CA LEU A 16 -19.21 -24.09 20.76
C LEU A 16 -19.76 -23.16 21.85
N ALA A 17 -19.39 -23.45 23.09
CA ALA A 17 -19.48 -22.50 24.20
C ALA A 17 -18.45 -21.38 23.96
N GLY A 18 -18.87 -20.37 23.20
CA GLY A 18 -18.16 -19.10 23.06
C GLY A 18 -18.56 -18.18 24.22
N LYS A 19 -17.60 -17.92 25.10
CA LYS A 19 -17.68 -16.92 26.17
C LYS A 19 -17.86 -15.54 25.51
N ALA A 20 -19.01 -14.92 25.71
CA ALA A 20 -19.28 -13.55 25.31
C ALA A 20 -18.66 -12.62 26.36
N ASP A 21 -17.38 -12.27 26.19
CA ASP A 21 -16.80 -11.14 26.89
C ASP A 21 -17.35 -9.86 26.25
N GLY A 22 -18.17 -9.15 27.02
CA GLY A 22 -18.72 -7.85 26.64
C GLY A 22 -17.59 -6.85 26.44
N SER A 23 -17.35 -6.48 25.19
CA SER A 23 -16.62 -5.27 24.84
C SER A 23 -17.62 -4.11 24.87
N PRO A 24 -17.35 -3.03 25.61
CA PRO A 24 -18.24 -1.88 25.61
C PRO A 24 -18.26 -1.26 24.20
N GLU A 25 -19.47 -1.06 23.67
CA GLU A 25 -19.71 -0.23 22.50
C GLU A 25 -19.25 1.20 22.79
N GLU A 26 -18.01 1.52 22.40
CA GLU A 26 -17.56 2.89 22.28
C GLU A 26 -18.26 3.50 21.07
N LYS A 27 -19.28 4.32 21.33
CA LYS A 27 -19.86 5.20 20.33
C LYS A 27 -18.75 6.10 19.79
N VAL A 28 -18.25 5.77 18.60
CA VAL A 28 -17.43 6.69 17.82
C VAL A 28 -18.34 7.80 17.34
N GLU A 29 -18.50 8.83 18.19
CA GLU A 29 -18.94 10.14 17.75
C GLU A 29 -17.91 10.61 16.73
N ILE A 30 -18.28 10.56 15.44
CA ILE A 30 -17.55 11.27 14.40
C ILE A 30 -17.54 12.74 14.85
N PRO A 31 -16.37 13.34 15.16
CA PRO A 31 -16.33 14.74 15.50
C PRO A 31 -16.77 15.50 14.26
N VAL A 32 -17.98 16.06 14.33
CA VAL A 32 -18.39 17.14 13.43
C VAL A 32 -17.30 18.19 13.59
N LEU A 33 -16.50 18.37 12.54
CA LEU A 33 -15.34 19.24 12.51
C LEU A 33 -15.78 20.67 12.86
N GLY A 34 -15.72 20.95 14.15
CA GLY A 34 -15.85 22.28 14.71
C GLY A 34 -14.77 23.14 14.07
N LYS A 35 -15.22 24.25 13.52
CA LYS A 35 -14.44 25.33 12.94
C LYS A 35 -13.32 25.74 13.91
N PRO A 36 -12.02 25.66 13.57
CA PRO A 36 -11.00 26.22 14.43
C PRO A 36 -10.91 27.73 14.21
N ALA A 37 -11.25 28.47 15.26
CA ALA A 37 -10.88 29.85 15.45
C ALA A 37 -9.54 29.88 16.21
N ASN A 38 -8.43 30.05 15.48
CA ASN A 38 -7.29 30.94 15.78
C ASN A 38 -6.04 30.51 14.96
N PRO A 39 -5.28 31.44 14.36
CA PRO A 39 -4.20 31.13 13.43
C PRO A 39 -2.83 31.31 14.10
N ALA A 40 -2.24 30.23 14.59
CA ALA A 40 -0.80 30.07 14.82
C ALA A 40 -0.55 28.63 15.30
N ASP A 41 0.49 27.98 14.78
CA ASP A 41 1.11 26.74 15.29
C ASP A 41 0.69 25.37 14.70
N ASP A 42 0.48 25.27 13.38
CA ASP A 42 0.19 24.00 12.65
C ASP A 42 1.19 23.65 11.50
N ASP A 43 2.45 24.10 11.54
CA ASP A 43 3.39 23.98 10.39
C ASP A 43 4.76 23.32 10.68
N ASP A 44 4.86 22.20 11.43
CA ASP A 44 6.19 21.52 11.56
C ASP A 44 6.17 19.98 11.52
N LEU A 45 5.04 19.29 11.74
CA LEU A 45 5.03 17.82 11.71
C LEU A 45 4.79 17.21 10.31
N SER A 46 4.08 17.91 9.42
CA SER A 46 3.87 17.46 8.03
C SER A 46 5.09 17.72 7.14
N TYR A 47 5.83 18.80 7.43
CA TYR A 47 7.05 19.20 6.72
C TYR A 47 8.24 18.26 7.00
N ARG A 48 8.44 17.82 8.26
CA ARG A 48 9.54 16.91 8.63
C ARG A 48 9.44 15.50 8.03
N LYS A 49 8.23 14.97 7.81
CA LYS A 49 8.02 13.66 7.18
C LYS A 49 8.36 13.67 5.68
N SER A 50 8.46 14.85 5.09
CA SER A 50 8.75 15.03 3.66
C SER A 50 10.25 14.98 3.34
N HIS A 51 11.16 14.96 4.33
CA HIS A 51 12.55 15.36 4.08
C HIS A 51 13.64 14.28 3.91
N TYR A 52 13.55 13.01 4.34
CA TYR A 52 14.77 12.17 4.28
C TYR A 52 14.70 10.71 3.83
N GLN A 53 13.76 9.88 4.28
CA GLN A 53 13.72 8.47 3.88
C GLN A 53 12.27 8.01 3.74
N ILE A 54 11.97 7.38 2.60
CA ILE A 54 10.66 6.75 2.34
C ILE A 54 10.60 5.43 3.12
N ASP A 55 11.66 4.65 3.01
CA ASP A 55 11.99 3.51 3.85
C ASP A 55 13.52 3.33 3.84
N SER A 56 14.04 2.29 4.50
CA SER A 56 15.49 2.04 4.57
C SER A 56 16.18 1.86 3.21
N ARG A 57 15.42 1.67 2.12
CA ARG A 57 15.94 1.44 0.77
C ARG A 57 16.00 2.69 -0.07
N TYR A 58 15.21 3.72 0.25
CA TYR A 58 15.03 4.87 -0.63
C TYR A 58 15.02 6.20 0.11
N LYS A 59 15.81 7.14 -0.40
CA LYS A 59 15.73 8.56 -0.06
C LYS A 59 14.79 9.26 -1.03
N ALA A 60 14.15 10.33 -0.55
CA ALA A 60 13.14 11.03 -1.34
C ALA A 60 13.77 11.99 -2.38
N GLY A 61 13.29 11.96 -3.63
CA GLY A 61 13.84 12.77 -4.73
C GLY A 61 12.88 12.98 -5.91
N GLU A 62 13.41 13.32 -7.08
CA GLU A 62 12.63 13.71 -8.27
C GLU A 62 12.25 12.56 -9.23
N TYR A 63 12.50 11.31 -8.86
CA TYR A 63 12.26 10.16 -9.73
C TYR A 63 11.13 9.28 -9.21
N LEU A 64 10.08 9.06 -9.99
CA LEU A 64 8.95 8.22 -9.60
C LEU A 64 9.19 6.76 -9.98
N ILE A 65 9.28 5.88 -8.99
CA ILE A 65 9.28 4.44 -9.18
C ILE A 65 8.00 3.82 -8.66
N TYR A 66 7.75 2.59 -9.08
CA TYR A 66 6.83 1.68 -8.40
C TYR A 66 7.59 0.55 -7.75
N GLN A 67 7.41 0.36 -6.44
CA GLN A 67 7.94 -0.80 -5.73
C GLN A 67 6.97 -1.97 -5.91
N CYS A 68 7.40 -3.02 -6.59
CA CYS A 68 6.52 -4.10 -7.04
C CYS A 68 6.23 -5.16 -5.97
N GLU A 69 7.13 -5.37 -5.01
CA GLU A 69 6.97 -6.30 -3.89
C GLU A 69 5.94 -5.77 -2.86
N PHE A 70 6.03 -4.48 -2.54
CA PHE A 70 5.16 -3.80 -1.55
C PHE A 70 4.05 -2.98 -2.19
N GLN A 71 4.01 -2.96 -3.52
CA GLN A 71 2.93 -2.43 -4.32
C GLN A 71 2.61 -0.93 -4.13
N TYR A 72 3.61 -0.08 -3.93
CA TYR A 72 3.41 1.36 -3.75
C TYR A 72 4.21 2.22 -4.75
N TYR A 73 3.69 3.40 -5.06
CA TYR A 73 4.40 4.44 -5.81
C TYR A 73 5.23 5.28 -4.86
N THR A 74 6.43 5.67 -5.29
CA THR A 74 7.26 6.56 -4.48
C THR A 74 8.27 7.37 -5.29
N CYS A 75 8.62 8.53 -4.75
CA CYS A 75 9.53 9.50 -5.34
C CYS A 75 10.92 9.37 -4.74
N VAL A 76 11.83 8.73 -5.47
CA VAL A 76 13.20 8.46 -5.02
C VAL A 76 14.20 9.46 -5.60
N ASP A 77 15.37 9.54 -4.97
CA ASP A 77 16.54 10.23 -5.53
C ASP A 77 17.17 9.44 -6.68
N LYS A 78 18.23 10.02 -7.26
CA LYS A 78 18.93 9.43 -8.39
C LYS A 78 19.48 8.04 -8.06
N ASP A 79 20.07 7.87 -6.87
CA ASP A 79 20.64 6.60 -6.44
C ASP A 79 19.56 5.52 -6.29
N GLY A 80 18.40 5.87 -5.71
CA GLY A 80 17.26 4.95 -5.61
C GLY A 80 16.70 4.56 -6.98
N TRP A 81 16.71 5.48 -7.94
CA TRP A 81 16.30 5.21 -9.32
C TRP A 81 17.25 4.26 -10.04
N GLU A 82 18.56 4.51 -9.95
CA GLU A 82 19.61 3.67 -10.55
C GLU A 82 19.59 2.27 -9.93
N SER A 83 19.48 2.17 -8.59
CA SER A 83 19.32 0.89 -7.90
C SER A 83 18.08 0.13 -8.37
N CYS A 84 16.98 0.84 -8.65
CA CYS A 84 15.78 0.22 -9.20
C CYS A 84 16.01 -0.33 -10.62
N GLN A 85 16.69 0.43 -11.48
CA GLN A 85 17.04 -0.01 -12.83
C GLN A 85 17.91 -1.27 -12.82
N GLU A 86 18.94 -1.28 -11.97
CA GLU A 86 19.86 -2.41 -11.83
C GLU A 86 19.13 -3.67 -11.34
N LYS A 87 18.40 -3.58 -10.23
CA LYS A 87 17.62 -4.72 -9.68
C LYS A 87 16.66 -5.29 -10.72
N ARG A 88 15.95 -4.41 -11.42
CA ARG A 88 15.04 -4.81 -12.49
C ARG A 88 15.78 -5.48 -13.65
N SER A 89 16.99 -5.04 -14.01
CA SER A 89 17.81 -5.73 -15.03
C SER A 89 18.17 -7.14 -14.57
N VAL A 90 18.64 -7.28 -13.33
CA VAL A 90 18.97 -8.57 -12.73
C VAL A 90 17.76 -9.50 -12.70
N ASP A 91 16.57 -8.99 -12.37
CA ASP A 91 15.36 -9.80 -12.37
C ASP A 91 14.94 -10.24 -13.78
N LYS A 92 15.13 -9.39 -14.79
CA LYS A 92 14.92 -9.78 -16.20
C LYS A 92 15.87 -10.90 -16.61
N GLU A 93 17.16 -10.75 -16.34
CA GLU A 93 18.19 -11.73 -16.67
C GLU A 93 17.93 -13.07 -15.96
N LYS A 94 17.54 -13.01 -14.68
CA LYS A 94 17.24 -14.19 -13.85
C LYS A 94 15.81 -14.71 -14.01
N LYS A 95 15.00 -14.12 -14.90
CA LYS A 95 13.59 -14.46 -15.13
C LYS A 95 12.75 -14.48 -13.84
N ARG A 96 13.02 -13.56 -12.92
CA ARG A 96 12.26 -13.41 -11.67
C ARG A 96 10.97 -12.64 -11.93
N SER A 97 9.90 -13.09 -11.27
CA SER A 97 8.58 -12.47 -11.35
C SER A 97 7.90 -12.50 -9.97
N PRO A 98 7.33 -11.38 -9.49
CA PRO A 98 7.42 -10.05 -10.10
C PRO A 98 8.86 -9.49 -10.09
N TYR A 99 9.13 -8.50 -10.93
CA TYR A 99 10.34 -7.68 -10.82
C TYR A 99 10.33 -6.92 -9.48
N SER A 100 11.49 -6.55 -8.92
CA SER A 100 11.56 -5.84 -7.63
C SER A 100 10.93 -4.44 -7.68
N CYS A 101 11.09 -3.72 -8.80
CA CYS A 101 10.52 -2.38 -8.97
C CYS A 101 10.41 -2.01 -10.46
N ALA A 102 9.72 -0.90 -10.74
CA ALA A 102 9.58 -0.31 -12.07
C ALA A 102 9.96 1.18 -12.05
N PRO A 103 11.01 1.59 -12.78
CA PRO A 103 11.30 3.00 -13.01
C PRO A 103 10.27 3.59 -13.98
N LEU A 104 9.59 4.67 -13.59
CA LEU A 104 8.48 5.24 -14.38
C LEU A 104 8.83 6.57 -15.03
N LYS A 105 9.18 7.60 -14.24
CA LYS A 105 9.33 8.98 -14.75
C LYS A 105 10.27 9.81 -13.90
N LYS A 106 11.09 10.65 -14.55
CA LYS A 106 11.85 11.73 -13.90
C LYS A 106 11.05 13.03 -13.96
N PHE A 107 11.09 13.80 -12.88
CA PHE A 107 10.46 15.12 -12.77
C PHE A 107 11.51 16.23 -12.66
N PRO A 108 11.13 17.50 -12.92
CA PRO A 108 12.03 18.64 -12.74
C PRO A 108 12.40 18.92 -11.27
N SER A 109 11.57 18.46 -10.33
CA SER A 109 11.80 18.64 -8.90
C SER A 109 11.13 17.54 -8.08
N LYS A 110 11.64 17.33 -6.87
CA LYS A 110 11.02 16.46 -5.86
C LYS A 110 9.56 16.84 -5.59
N LYS A 111 9.26 18.14 -5.45
CA LYS A 111 7.89 18.64 -5.27
C LYS A 111 6.97 18.17 -6.39
N LYS A 112 7.43 18.27 -7.65
CA LYS A 112 6.60 17.85 -8.80
C LYS A 112 6.38 16.34 -8.84
N CYS A 113 7.37 15.55 -8.45
CA CYS A 113 7.19 14.10 -8.31
C CYS A 113 6.13 13.79 -7.25
N LEU A 114 6.18 14.45 -6.08
CA LEU A 114 5.22 14.22 -5.00
C LEU A 114 3.78 14.55 -5.42
N GLU A 115 3.57 15.68 -6.11
CA GLU A 115 2.27 16.04 -6.69
C GLU A 115 1.73 14.93 -7.61
N GLU A 116 2.56 14.38 -8.50
CA GLU A 116 2.12 13.30 -9.40
C GLU A 116 1.90 11.98 -8.66
N ASN A 117 2.73 11.67 -7.67
CA ASN A 117 2.59 10.46 -6.87
C ASN A 117 1.18 10.37 -6.25
N TYR A 118 0.68 11.47 -5.68
CA TYR A 118 -0.69 11.55 -5.16
C TYR A 118 -1.73 11.22 -6.24
N GLN A 119 -1.61 11.82 -7.44
CA GLN A 119 -2.55 11.57 -8.54
C GLN A 119 -2.53 10.12 -9.03
N VAL A 120 -1.34 9.53 -9.13
CA VAL A 120 -1.19 8.16 -9.62
C VAL A 120 -1.73 7.14 -8.61
N VAL A 121 -1.54 7.38 -7.31
CA VAL A 121 -2.13 6.56 -6.24
C VAL A 121 -3.66 6.58 -6.32
N GLU A 122 -4.27 7.74 -6.53
CA GLU A 122 -5.73 7.87 -6.67
C GLU A 122 -6.28 7.17 -7.93
N SER A 123 -5.53 7.20 -9.03
CA SER A 123 -5.97 6.67 -10.32
C SER A 123 -6.13 5.14 -10.39
N ASN A 124 -5.60 4.38 -9.43
CA ASN A 124 -5.63 2.91 -9.41
C ASN A 124 -5.20 2.24 -10.73
N ALA A 125 -4.24 2.85 -11.45
CA ALA A 125 -3.80 2.36 -12.76
C ALA A 125 -3.31 0.88 -12.71
N LYS A 126 -3.63 0.10 -13.75
CA LYS A 126 -3.22 -1.32 -13.85
C LYS A 126 -1.69 -1.45 -13.82
N LYS A 127 -1.16 -2.14 -12.81
CA LYS A 127 0.28 -2.29 -12.48
C LYS A 127 1.00 -3.34 -13.34
N ARG A 128 0.83 -3.27 -14.66
CA ARG A 128 1.42 -4.27 -15.60
C ARG A 128 2.95 -4.22 -15.68
N PHE A 129 3.56 -3.14 -15.21
CA PHE A 129 5.02 -2.96 -15.26
C PHE A 129 5.79 -3.87 -14.27
N CYS A 130 5.14 -4.59 -13.36
CA CYS A 130 5.82 -5.52 -12.45
C CYS A 130 6.10 -6.90 -13.03
N TYR A 131 5.59 -7.19 -14.22
CA TYR A 131 5.68 -8.51 -14.83
C TYR A 131 6.41 -8.45 -16.17
N PRO A 132 7.06 -9.56 -16.58
CA PRO A 132 7.54 -9.72 -17.94
C PRO A 132 6.40 -9.48 -18.94
N LYS A 133 6.73 -8.83 -20.06
CA LYS A 133 5.81 -8.70 -21.21
C LYS A 133 5.88 -9.94 -22.08
#